data_AF-A0A7S3AHG3-F1
#
_entry.id   AF-A0A7S3AHG3-F1
#
_cell.length_a   1.000
_cell.length_b   1.000
_cell.length_c   1.000
_cell.angle_alpha   90.00
_cell.angle_beta   90.00
_cell.angle_gamma   90.00
#
_symmetry.space_group_name_H-M   'P 1'
#
loop_
_entity.id
_entity.type
_entity.pdbx_description
1 polymer ?
#
loop_
_entity_poly.entity_id
_entity_poly.type
_entity_poly.pdbx_seq_one_letter_code
_entity_poly.pdbx_strand_id
1 'polypeptide(L)'
;DYIAQTVIERREQVDRRRNFIFFLWGAGYLGGVQYFVYVQLFARTLFPSAAAFAAKPLPAKLADIPGQRIMLSQVALDQFVHHPAVLFPCFYTMKEFVEGGGEIGSQMVSKALVNYQRNLVEDCLVCWKVWIPTFIINFSFCPLWARVPFVAVVSMGFMTYFSVLRGAPQSLPPAPGDPNLPSDESTL
;
A
#
# COMPACT_ATOMS: atom_id res chain seq x y z
N ASP A 1 8.71 -2.81 -10.06
CA ASP A 1 9.53 -3.98 -9.74
C ASP A 1 10.70 -4.17 -10.71
N TYR A 2 10.47 -4.27 -12.02
CA TYR A 2 11.55 -4.31 -13.03
C TYR A 2 12.66 -3.27 -12.84
N ILE A 3 12.31 -1.99 -12.65
CA ILE A 3 13.29 -0.91 -12.39
C ILE A 3 14.09 -1.16 -11.11
N ALA A 4 13.44 -1.67 -10.05
CA ALA A 4 14.13 -2.00 -8.81
C ALA A 4 15.17 -3.11 -9.03
N GLN A 5 14.77 -4.20 -9.70
CA GLN A 5 15.68 -5.33 -9.95
C GLN A 5 16.88 -4.95 -10.84
N THR A 6 16.67 -4.08 -11.82
CA THR A 6 17.70 -3.72 -12.81
C THR A 6 18.58 -2.56 -12.38
N VAL A 7 18.00 -1.50 -11.81
CA VAL A 7 18.72 -0.26 -11.49
C VAL A 7 19.26 -0.28 -10.05
N ILE A 8 18.50 -0.83 -9.10
CA ILE A 8 18.83 -0.79 -7.67
C ILE A 8 19.58 -2.06 -7.28
N GLU A 9 18.97 -3.23 -7.52
CA GLU A 9 19.55 -4.53 -7.16
C GLU A 9 20.63 -4.98 -8.14
N ARG A 10 20.78 -4.30 -9.30
CA ARG A 10 21.75 -4.60 -10.38
C ARG A 10 21.83 -6.09 -10.73
N ARG A 11 20.69 -6.78 -10.74
CA ARG A 11 20.66 -8.21 -11.07
C ARG A 11 20.98 -8.43 -12.55
N GLU A 12 21.89 -9.34 -12.85
CA GLU A 12 22.16 -9.78 -14.22
C GLU A 12 20.96 -10.52 -14.84
N GLN A 13 20.19 -11.22 -14.01
CA GLN A 13 18.97 -11.91 -14.43
C GLN A 13 17.75 -11.36 -13.69
N VAL A 14 16.78 -10.89 -14.47
CA VAL A 14 15.50 -10.37 -13.96
C VAL A 14 14.61 -11.53 -13.56
N ASP A 15 14.10 -11.50 -12.33
CA ASP A 15 13.09 -12.42 -11.84
C ASP A 15 11.73 -12.09 -12.47
N ARG A 16 11.39 -12.87 -13.51
CA ARG A 16 10.13 -12.75 -14.25
C ARG A 16 8.93 -13.22 -13.44
N ARG A 17 9.10 -14.19 -12.53
CA ARG A 17 8.02 -14.70 -11.66
C ARG A 17 7.59 -13.61 -10.69
N ARG A 18 8.53 -12.95 -10.04
CA ARG A 18 8.29 -11.80 -9.16
C ARG A 18 7.58 -10.67 -9.93
N ASN A 19 8.06 -10.29 -11.11
CA ASN A 19 7.41 -9.27 -11.94
C ASN A 19 5.96 -9.63 -12.31
N PHE A 20 5.69 -10.89 -12.65
CA PHE A 20 4.34 -11.35 -12.98
C PHE A 20 3.40 -11.33 -11.77
N ILE A 21 3.90 -11.70 -10.58
CA ILE A 21 3.14 -11.62 -9.33
C ILE A 21 2.77 -10.16 -9.02
N PHE A 22 3.72 -9.23 -9.14
CA PHE A 22 3.43 -7.80 -8.97
C PHE A 22 2.47 -7.25 -10.02
N PHE A 23 2.54 -7.75 -11.25
CA PHE A 23 1.60 -7.39 -12.31
C PHE A 23 0.17 -7.86 -11.98
N LEU A 24 -0.01 -9.13 -11.60
CA LEU A 24 -1.32 -9.66 -11.21
C LEU A 24 -1.87 -8.95 -9.99
N TRP A 25 -1.02 -8.62 -9.02
CA TRP A 25 -1.39 -7.81 -7.87
C TRP A 25 -1.87 -6.41 -8.27
N GLY A 26 -1.11 -5.73 -9.12
CA GLY A 26 -1.50 -4.42 -9.66
C GLY A 26 -2.81 -4.48 -10.44
N ALA A 27 -2.98 -5.47 -11.31
CA ALA A 27 -4.20 -5.61 -12.10
C ALA A 27 -5.42 -5.96 -11.23
N GLY A 28 -5.29 -6.94 -10.33
CA GLY A 28 -6.39 -7.43 -9.51
C GLY A 28 -6.75 -6.48 -8.36
N TYR A 29 -5.76 -6.10 -7.56
CA TYR A 29 -5.99 -5.26 -6.38
C TYR A 29 -6.16 -3.79 -6.75
N LEU A 30 -5.14 -3.16 -7.36
CA LEU A 30 -5.21 -1.74 -7.74
C LEU A 30 -6.22 -1.51 -8.86
N GLY A 31 -6.36 -2.44 -9.82
CA GLY A 31 -7.32 -2.30 -10.91
C GLY A 31 -8.76 -2.65 -10.51
N GLY A 32 -8.98 -3.81 -9.89
CA GLY A 32 -10.32 -4.32 -9.57
C GLY A 32 -10.85 -3.80 -8.24
N VAL A 33 -10.21 -4.20 -7.12
CA VAL A 33 -10.69 -3.92 -5.76
C VAL A 33 -10.73 -2.42 -5.50
N GLN A 34 -9.66 -1.71 -5.84
CA GLN A 34 -9.56 -0.27 -5.59
C GLN A 34 -10.53 0.54 -6.45
N TYR A 35 -10.80 0.12 -7.70
CA TYR A 35 -11.83 0.74 -8.52
C TYR A 35 -13.22 0.56 -7.91
N PHE A 36 -13.53 -0.66 -7.44
CA PHE A 36 -14.80 -0.92 -6.76
C PHE A 36 -14.95 -0.03 -5.52
N VAL A 37 -13.94 0.06 -4.67
CA VAL A 37 -13.99 0.88 -3.44
C VAL A 37 -14.12 2.37 -3.75
N TYR A 38 -13.28 2.93 -4.62
CA TYR A 38 -13.28 4.38 -4.85
C TYR A 38 -14.41 4.89 -5.75
N VAL A 39 -14.86 4.07 -6.70
CA VAL A 39 -15.87 4.48 -7.68
C VAL A 39 -17.25 4.00 -7.28
N GLN A 40 -17.42 2.74 -6.89
CA GLN A 40 -18.74 2.20 -6.58
C GLN A 40 -19.14 2.46 -5.12
N LEU A 41 -18.26 2.12 -4.17
CA LEU A 41 -18.59 2.26 -2.75
C LEU A 41 -18.53 3.74 -2.31
N PHE A 42 -17.41 4.42 -2.52
CA PHE A 42 -17.22 5.77 -1.99
C PHE A 42 -17.98 6.81 -2.79
N ALA A 43 -17.78 6.87 -4.12
CA ALA A 43 -18.35 7.94 -4.92
C ALA A 43 -19.83 7.74 -5.29
N ARG A 44 -20.30 6.50 -5.45
CA ARG A 44 -21.70 6.23 -5.83
C ARG A 44 -22.62 5.87 -4.66
N THR A 45 -22.11 5.19 -3.64
CA THR A 45 -22.95 4.71 -2.53
C THR A 45 -22.88 5.63 -1.32
N LEU A 46 -21.68 5.92 -0.82
CA LEU A 46 -21.49 6.66 0.43
C LEU A 46 -21.52 8.19 0.26
N PHE A 47 -20.98 8.70 -0.85
CA PHE A 47 -20.81 10.13 -1.09
C PHE A 47 -21.18 10.52 -2.53
N PRO A 48 -22.47 10.48 -2.91
CA PRO A 48 -22.92 10.80 -4.27
C PRO A 48 -22.51 12.22 -4.73
N SER A 49 -22.36 13.16 -3.79
CA SER A 49 -21.91 14.53 -4.07
C SER A 49 -20.40 14.65 -4.32
N ALA A 50 -19.61 13.59 -4.13
CA ALA A 50 -18.15 13.62 -4.27
C ALA A 50 -17.72 13.93 -5.71
N ALA A 51 -18.47 13.44 -6.71
CA ALA A 51 -18.21 13.75 -8.11
C ALA A 51 -18.46 15.24 -8.41
N ALA A 52 -19.55 15.80 -7.87
CA ALA A 52 -19.89 17.20 -8.02
C ALA A 52 -18.85 18.12 -7.35
N PHE A 53 -18.34 17.74 -6.18
CA PHE A 53 -17.24 18.46 -5.52
C PHE A 53 -15.95 18.43 -6.34
N ALA A 54 -15.56 17.26 -6.86
CA ALA A 54 -14.35 17.10 -7.64
C ALA A 54 -14.37 17.94 -8.94
N ALA A 55 -15.55 18.19 -9.52
CA ALA A 55 -15.71 18.97 -10.74
C ALA A 55 -15.69 20.51 -10.53
N LYS A 56 -15.77 21.01 -9.30
CA LYS A 56 -15.78 22.47 -9.03
C LYS A 56 -14.47 23.15 -9.43
N PRO A 57 -14.45 24.45 -9.73
CA PRO A 57 -13.22 25.23 -9.81
C PRO A 57 -12.61 25.48 -8.42
N LEU A 58 -11.30 25.70 -8.33
CA LEU A 58 -10.55 25.87 -7.07
C LEU A 58 -11.18 26.86 -6.07
N PRO A 59 -11.55 28.10 -6.45
CA PRO A 59 -12.15 29.05 -5.52
C PRO A 59 -13.47 28.55 -4.92
N ALA A 60 -14.28 27.85 -5.73
CA ALA A 60 -15.55 27.29 -5.29
C ALA A 60 -15.36 26.06 -4.37
N LYS A 61 -14.25 25.32 -4.48
CA LYS A 61 -13.92 24.22 -3.56
C LYS A 61 -13.52 24.73 -2.18
N LEU A 62 -12.74 25.81 -2.14
CA LEU A 62 -12.29 26.41 -0.88
C LEU A 62 -13.46 26.99 -0.07
N ALA A 63 -14.51 27.47 -0.74
CA ALA A 63 -15.74 27.92 -0.09
C ALA A 63 -16.73 26.79 0.26
N ASP A 64 -16.59 25.60 -0.33
CA ASP A 64 -17.52 24.47 -0.16
C ASP A 64 -17.15 23.58 1.04
N ILE A 65 -17.50 24.05 2.24
CA ILE A 65 -17.29 23.33 3.51
C ILE A 65 -17.93 21.92 3.50
N PRO A 66 -19.18 21.72 3.03
CA PRO A 66 -19.75 20.37 2.91
C PRO A 66 -18.94 19.44 2.00
N GLY A 67 -18.48 19.94 0.85
CA GLY A 67 -17.66 19.17 -0.08
C GLY A 67 -16.29 18.80 0.50
N GLN A 68 -15.65 19.70 1.24
CA GLN A 68 -14.40 19.41 1.96
C GLN A 68 -14.59 18.34 3.02
N ARG A 69 -15.70 18.36 3.79
CA ARG A 69 -16.00 17.32 4.78
C ARG A 69 -16.17 15.94 4.13
N ILE A 70 -16.83 15.88 2.97
CA ILE A 70 -16.99 14.64 2.19
C ILE A 70 -15.62 14.12 1.71
N MET A 71 -14.76 15.01 1.21
CA MET A 71 -13.40 14.65 0.80
C MET A 71 -12.58 14.12 1.98
N LEU A 72 -12.58 14.82 3.12
CA LEU A 72 -11.87 14.37 4.32
C LEU A 72 -12.42 13.05 4.86
N SER A 73 -13.73 12.82 4.77
CA SER A 73 -14.36 11.56 5.17
C SER A 73 -13.92 10.40 4.28
N GLN A 74 -13.79 10.62 2.96
CA GLN A 74 -13.24 9.61 2.04
C GLN A 74 -11.77 9.31 2.36
N VAL A 75 -10.95 10.32 2.66
CA VAL A 75 -9.55 10.12 3.10
C VAL A 75 -9.51 9.32 4.40
N ALA A 76 -10.36 9.67 5.38
CA ALA A 76 -10.39 8.98 6.66
C ALA A 76 -10.82 7.51 6.52
N LEU A 77 -11.89 7.24 5.78
CA LEU A 77 -12.33 5.87 5.53
C LEU A 77 -11.28 5.06 4.76
N ASP A 78 -10.61 5.68 3.79
CA ASP A 78 -9.57 4.99 3.05
C ASP A 78 -8.35 4.67 3.92
N GLN A 79 -7.85 5.64 4.70
CA GLN A 79 -6.59 5.53 5.42
C GLN A 79 -6.70 4.82 6.78
N PHE A 80 -7.87 4.86 7.42
CA PHE A 80 -8.09 4.26 8.74
C PHE A 80 -8.96 3.00 8.71
N VAL A 81 -9.71 2.75 7.64
CA VAL A 81 -10.55 1.54 7.53
C VAL A 81 -10.05 0.64 6.40
N HIS A 82 -10.05 1.13 5.17
CA HIS A 82 -9.69 0.29 4.02
C HIS A 82 -8.22 -0.15 4.04
N HIS A 83 -7.29 0.77 4.28
CA HIS A 83 -5.86 0.44 4.32
C HIS A 83 -5.51 -0.55 5.45
N PRO A 84 -5.92 -0.32 6.71
CA PRO A 84 -5.64 -1.27 7.79
C PRO A 84 -6.40 -2.60 7.71
N ALA A 85 -7.63 -2.60 7.21
CA ALA A 85 -8.44 -3.83 7.18
C ALA A 85 -8.20 -4.70 5.94
N VAL A 86 -7.82 -4.10 4.81
CA VAL A 86 -7.77 -4.79 3.51
C VAL A 86 -6.38 -4.72 2.88
N LEU A 87 -5.81 -3.51 2.75
CA LEU A 87 -4.53 -3.35 2.05
C LEU A 87 -3.39 -4.04 2.80
N PHE A 88 -3.21 -3.77 4.08
CA PHE A 88 -2.09 -4.33 4.82
C PHE A 88 -2.16 -5.85 4.98
N PRO A 89 -3.30 -6.47 5.36
CA PRO A 89 -3.37 -7.93 5.42
C PRO A 89 -3.05 -8.59 4.08
N CYS A 90 -3.55 -8.03 2.97
CA CYS A 90 -3.26 -8.58 1.65
C CYS A 90 -1.79 -8.34 1.22
N PHE A 91 -1.21 -7.19 1.55
CA PHE A 91 0.20 -6.89 1.28
C PHE A 91 1.14 -7.84 2.04
N TYR A 92 0.91 -8.02 3.34
CA TYR A 92 1.71 -8.94 4.17
C TYR A 92 1.54 -10.39 3.72
N THR A 93 0.34 -10.81 3.35
CA THR A 93 0.09 -12.14 2.77
C THR A 93 0.86 -12.34 1.46
N MET A 94 0.88 -11.32 0.60
CA MET A 94 1.62 -11.38 -0.67
C MET A 94 3.13 -11.39 -0.46
N LYS A 95 3.63 -10.62 0.52
CA LYS A 95 5.05 -10.60 0.89
C LYS A 95 5.52 -11.99 1.32
N GLU A 96 4.82 -12.62 2.25
CA GLU A 96 5.14 -13.97 2.72
C GLU A 96 5.01 -15.02 1.59
N PHE A 97 4.05 -14.85 0.67
CA PHE A 97 3.93 -15.73 -0.51
C PHE A 97 5.15 -15.62 -1.45
N VAL A 98 5.66 -14.42 -1.68
CA VAL A 98 6.83 -14.19 -2.53
C VAL A 98 8.12 -14.66 -1.86
N GLU A 99 8.30 -14.35 -0.56
CA GLU A 99 9.49 -14.73 0.21
C GLU A 99 9.52 -16.24 0.52
N GLY A 100 8.36 -16.87 0.73
CA GLY A 100 8.19 -18.29 0.98
C GLY A 100 8.15 -19.18 -0.27
N GLY A 101 8.55 -18.67 -1.44
CA GLY A 101 8.66 -19.48 -2.68
C GLY A 101 7.32 -19.90 -3.32
N GLY A 102 6.19 -19.39 -2.81
CA GLY A 102 4.85 -19.67 -3.31
C GLY A 102 4.09 -20.78 -2.57
N GLU A 103 4.54 -21.19 -1.39
CA GLU A 103 3.80 -22.13 -0.54
C GLU A 103 2.61 -21.44 0.12
N ILE A 104 1.39 -21.93 -0.15
CA ILE A 104 0.16 -21.42 0.45
C ILE A 104 -0.21 -22.32 1.63
N GLY A 105 -0.12 -21.79 2.84
CA GLY A 105 -0.47 -22.51 4.07
C GLY A 105 -1.02 -21.61 5.17
N SER A 106 -1.72 -22.19 6.13
CA SER A 106 -2.23 -21.47 7.31
C SER A 106 -1.11 -20.81 8.12
N GLN A 107 0.07 -21.42 8.16
CA GLN A 107 1.26 -20.87 8.81
C GLN A 107 1.77 -19.57 8.15
N MET A 108 1.62 -19.43 6.82
CA MET A 108 1.99 -18.21 6.08
C MET A 108 1.12 -17.02 6.52
N VAL A 109 -0.19 -17.24 6.60
CA VAL A 109 -1.16 -16.21 7.01
C VAL A 109 -0.96 -15.83 8.48
N SER A 110 -0.70 -16.81 9.36
CA SER A 110 -0.40 -16.53 10.77
C SER A 110 0.89 -15.72 10.96
N LYS A 111 1.97 -16.04 10.22
CA LYS A 111 3.23 -15.26 10.25
C LYS A 111 3.03 -13.84 9.71
N ALA A 112 2.30 -13.70 8.60
CA ALA A 112 1.92 -12.41 8.03
C ALA A 112 1.18 -11.52 9.05
N LEU A 113 0.23 -12.10 9.80
CA LEU A 113 -0.56 -11.38 10.81
C LEU A 113 0.26 -10.94 12.02
N VAL A 114 1.20 -11.77 12.50
CA VAL A 114 2.09 -11.42 13.62
C VAL A 114 3.07 -10.32 13.22
N ASN A 115 3.67 -10.44 12.04
CA ASN A 115 4.56 -9.40 11.47
C ASN A 115 3.82 -8.10 11.21
N TYR A 116 2.57 -8.19 10.74
CA TYR A 116 1.69 -7.04 10.57
C TYR A 116 1.44 -6.33 11.90
N GLN A 117 0.97 -7.04 12.94
CA GLN A 117 0.67 -6.44 14.24
C GLN A 117 1.86 -5.72 14.88
N ARG A 118 3.08 -6.22 14.65
CA ARG A 118 4.31 -5.63 15.22
C ARG A 118 4.72 -4.33 14.54
N ASN A 119 4.55 -4.22 13.22
CA ASN A 119 5.02 -3.08 12.43
C ASN A 119 3.89 -2.11 12.01
N LEU A 120 2.63 -2.45 12.33
CA LEU A 120 1.42 -1.75 11.90
C LEU A 120 1.52 -0.24 12.10
N VAL A 121 1.95 0.20 13.28
CA VAL A 121 1.98 1.63 13.63
C VAL A 121 3.06 2.37 12.84
N GLU A 122 4.26 1.81 12.74
CA GLU A 122 5.36 2.44 12.02
C GLU A 122 5.08 2.50 10.51
N ASP A 123 4.57 1.41 9.94
CA ASP A 123 4.20 1.35 8.53
C ASP A 123 2.99 2.25 8.22
N CYS A 124 1.99 2.32 9.11
CA CYS A 124 0.87 3.27 8.98
C CYS A 124 1.37 4.71 8.96
N LEU A 125 2.28 5.09 9.87
CA LEU A 125 2.80 6.45 9.95
C LEU A 125 3.59 6.85 8.70
N VAL A 126 4.40 5.94 8.14
CA VAL A 126 5.11 6.22 6.89
C VAL A 126 4.14 6.27 5.72
N CYS A 127 3.14 5.38 5.69
CA CYS A 127 2.09 5.41 4.68
C CYS A 127 1.32 6.72 4.72
N TRP A 128 0.89 7.18 5.89
CA TRP A 128 0.10 8.41 6.04
C TRP A 128 0.83 9.65 5.55
N LYS A 129 2.16 9.74 5.72
CA LYS A 129 2.96 10.88 5.23
C LYS A 129 2.88 11.03 3.71
N VAL A 130 2.72 9.94 2.97
CA VAL A 130 2.63 9.95 1.50
C VAL A 130 1.19 9.90 1.04
N TRP A 131 0.39 9.01 1.62
CA TRP A 131 -0.93 8.67 1.13
C TRP A 131 -2.00 9.68 1.54
N ILE A 132 -1.94 10.29 2.74
CA ILE A 132 -2.92 11.32 3.12
C ILE A 132 -2.86 12.52 2.15
N PRO A 133 -1.69 13.13 1.87
CA PRO A 133 -1.62 14.21 0.87
C PRO A 133 -2.07 13.76 -0.52
N THR A 134 -1.65 12.55 -0.92
CA THR A 134 -2.01 11.96 -2.21
C THR A 134 -3.52 11.80 -2.37
N PHE A 135 -4.21 11.29 -1.36
CA PHE A 135 -5.66 11.08 -1.40
C PHE A 135 -6.45 12.37 -1.27
N ILE A 136 -5.95 13.37 -0.54
CA ILE A 136 -6.53 14.72 -0.56
C ILE A 136 -6.50 15.26 -1.99
N ILE A 137 -5.37 15.15 -2.69
CA ILE A 137 -5.25 15.59 -4.10
C ILE A 137 -6.18 14.74 -5.00
N ASN A 138 -6.17 13.42 -4.84
CA ASN A 138 -6.96 12.51 -5.65
C ASN A 138 -8.47 12.80 -5.53
N PHE A 139 -9.00 12.86 -4.31
CA PHE A 139 -10.42 13.07 -4.09
C PHE A 139 -10.86 14.51 -4.31
N SER A 140 -9.94 15.48 -4.21
CA SER A 140 -10.23 16.87 -4.53
C SER A 140 -10.22 17.12 -6.03
N PHE A 141 -9.27 16.60 -6.80
CA PHE A 141 -9.03 17.02 -8.19
C PHE A 141 -9.27 15.94 -9.24
N CYS A 142 -9.12 14.65 -8.91
CA CYS A 142 -9.24 13.61 -9.93
C CYS A 142 -10.71 13.28 -10.22
N PRO A 143 -11.15 13.33 -11.49
CA PRO A 143 -12.43 12.78 -11.89
C PRO A 143 -12.44 11.27 -11.62
N LEU A 144 -13.63 10.68 -11.43
CA LEU A 144 -13.79 9.30 -10.95
C LEU A 144 -12.96 8.27 -11.75
N TRP A 145 -12.90 8.43 -13.07
CA TRP A 145 -12.14 7.54 -13.96
C TRP A 145 -10.61 7.68 -13.78
N ALA A 146 -10.12 8.85 -13.37
CA ALA A 146 -8.69 9.13 -13.20
C ALA A 146 -8.18 8.79 -11.79
N ARG A 147 -9.08 8.51 -10.83
CA ARG A 147 -8.69 8.22 -9.44
C ARG A 147 -7.74 7.03 -9.34
N VAL A 148 -8.07 5.92 -10.01
CA VAL A 148 -7.25 4.69 -10.02
C VAL A 148 -5.94 4.87 -10.80
N PRO A 149 -5.93 5.41 -12.03
CA PRO A 149 -4.68 5.72 -12.75
C PRO A 149 -3.73 6.63 -11.97
N PHE A 150 -4.24 7.67 -11.31
CA PHE A 150 -3.42 8.57 -10.51
C PHE A 150 -2.76 7.81 -9.35
N VAL A 151 -3.52 7.00 -8.61
CA VAL A 151 -2.97 6.19 -7.52
C VAL A 151 -1.93 5.21 -8.05
N ALA A 152 -2.16 4.57 -9.20
CA ALA A 152 -1.18 3.67 -9.80
C ALA A 152 0.16 4.36 -10.11
N VAL A 153 0.12 5.60 -10.65
CA VAL A 153 1.34 6.40 -10.89
C VAL A 153 2.06 6.74 -9.59
N VAL A 154 1.32 7.18 -8.56
CA VAL A 154 1.91 7.47 -7.25
C VAL A 154 2.46 6.20 -6.60
N SER A 155 1.78 5.06 -6.71
CA SER A 155 2.27 3.75 -6.26
C SER A 155 3.56 3.37 -6.96
N MET A 156 3.69 3.59 -8.28
CA MET A 156 4.93 3.33 -9.01
C MET A 156 6.09 4.18 -8.48
N GLY A 157 5.85 5.48 -8.25
CA GLY A 157 6.86 6.39 -7.68
C GLY A 157 7.23 6.00 -6.25
N PHE A 158 6.24 5.75 -5.40
CA PHE A 158 6.41 5.32 -4.01
C PHE A 158 7.20 4.02 -3.91
N MET A 159 6.84 2.99 -4.69
CA MET A 159 7.53 1.70 -4.67
C MET A 159 8.96 1.81 -5.18
N THR A 160 9.22 2.68 -6.17
CA THR A 160 10.58 2.95 -6.64
C THR A 160 11.40 3.64 -5.54
N TYR A 161 10.84 4.68 -4.90
CA TYR A 161 11.47 5.40 -3.79
C TYR A 161 11.74 4.50 -2.58
N PHE A 162 10.77 3.68 -2.18
CA PHE A 162 10.93 2.70 -1.11
C PHE A 162 11.97 1.66 -1.43
N SER A 163 12.01 1.18 -2.67
CA SER A 163 13.03 0.22 -3.09
C SER A 163 14.43 0.82 -3.07
N VAL A 164 14.58 2.13 -3.34
CA VAL A 164 15.88 2.82 -3.24
C VAL A 164 16.30 2.97 -1.77
N LEU A 165 15.37 3.32 -0.88
CA LEU A 165 15.66 3.57 0.54
C LEU A 165 15.79 2.30 1.40
N ARG A 166 15.01 1.26 1.10
CA ARG A 166 14.89 0.02 1.89
C ARG A 166 15.24 -1.24 1.08
N GLY A 167 15.89 -1.10 -0.07
CA GLY A 167 16.38 -2.23 -0.87
C GLY A 167 17.53 -3.01 -0.20
N ALA A 168 18.06 -2.51 0.92
CA ALA A 168 18.93 -3.29 1.79
C ALA A 168 18.08 -4.32 2.56
N PRO A 169 18.47 -5.60 2.62
CA PRO A 169 17.76 -6.61 3.38
C PRO A 169 17.55 -6.11 4.82
N GLN A 170 16.29 -5.97 5.23
CA GLN A 170 15.97 -5.68 6.63
C GLN A 170 16.45 -6.87 7.46
N SER A 171 17.55 -6.69 8.19
CA SER A 171 17.87 -7.55 9.33
C SER A 171 16.80 -7.33 10.38
N LEU A 172 15.74 -8.15 10.32
CA LEU A 172 14.77 -8.23 11.39
C LEU A 172 15.54 -8.57 12.67
N PRO A 173 15.27 -7.89 13.80
CA PRO A 173 15.76 -8.37 15.08
C PRO A 173 15.34 -9.83 15.23
N PRO A 174 16.27 -10.73 15.64
CA PRO A 174 15.96 -12.14 15.77
C PRO A 174 14.72 -12.30 16.65
N ALA A 175 13.83 -13.22 16.26
CA ALA A 175 12.68 -13.55 17.08
C ALA A 175 13.19 -13.98 18.48
N PRO A 176 12.53 -13.57 19.57
CA PRO A 176 12.88 -14.11 20.89
C PRO A 176 12.77 -15.63 20.84
N GLY A 177 13.91 -16.33 20.94
CA GLY A 177 13.98 -17.79 20.81
C GLY A 177 14.39 -18.34 19.44
N ASP A 178 15.04 -17.55 18.57
CA ASP A 178 15.65 -18.06 17.34
C ASP A 178 16.69 -19.15 17.66
N PRO A 179 16.49 -20.41 17.23
CA PRO A 179 17.43 -21.51 17.49
C PRO A 179 18.78 -21.34 16.77
N ASN A 180 18.93 -20.33 15.90
CA ASN A 180 20.17 -19.98 15.22
C ASN A 180 20.97 -18.86 15.92
N LEU A 181 20.54 -18.41 17.11
CA LEU A 181 21.41 -17.58 17.96
C LEU A 181 22.64 -18.41 18.34
N PRO A 182 23.87 -17.94 18.06
CA PRO A 182 25.05 -18.52 18.67
C PRO A 182 24.81 -18.48 20.18
N SER A 183 24.83 -19.64 20.83
CA SER A 183 24.94 -19.68 22.29
C SER A 183 26.16 -18.86 22.66
N ASP A 184 26.00 -17.82 23.48
CA ASP A 184 27.09 -17.03 24.03
C ASP A 184 28.05 -17.95 24.81
N GLU A 185 28.96 -18.60 24.09
CA GLU A 185 30.23 -19.09 24.61
C GLU A 185 31.23 -17.95 24.42
N SER A 186 31.29 -17.04 25.39
CA SER A 186 32.53 -16.42 25.87
C SER A 186 32.25 -15.18 26.71
N THR A 187 32.12 -15.37 28.01
CA THR A 187 32.85 -14.50 28.95
C THR A 187 32.94 -15.23 30.29
N LEU A 188 34.11 -15.84 30.49
CA LEU A 188 34.70 -16.06 31.81
C LEU A 188 34.88 -14.72 32.53
#